data_AF-A0AA41DDU0-F1
#
_entry.id   AF-A0AA41DDU0-F1
#
_cell.length_a   1.000
_cell.length_b   1.000
_cell.length_c   1.000
_cell.angle_alpha   90.00
_cell.angle_beta   90.00
_cell.angle_gamma   90.00
#
_symmetry.space_group_name_H-M   'P 1'
#
loop_
_entity.id
_entity.type
_entity.pdbx_description
1 polymer ?
#
loop_
_entity_poly.entity_id
_entity_poly.type
_entity_poly.pdbx_seq_one_letter_code
_entity_poly.pdbx_strand_id
1 'polypeptide(L)'
;MDTSTGSAQADIQEGGDPAEAFDRLRAVIEGQDRELALLRRAVEGLAAERAHIDVPDYSETLGRMQQGVDATADRIAVINDVIARSPALAMTPEQITQRIAAAGSAARREDQAALTTARKGMDDATRELHGYVVSARRGDEQNRWLAFAAISGVVLGIMLWAVFGGALARATPDSWRWPESMAARTLGGTAWEGARRLATANGSDTWNAMVAGAVIGQGNEAALERCQRAANKAGEPARCTIRIKPDGRGTGE
;
A
#
# COMPACT_ATOMS: atom_id res chain seq x y z
N MET A 1 -98.48 40.42 -93.70
CA MET A 1 -97.30 40.99 -93.03
C MET A 1 -97.61 40.93 -91.53
N ASP A 2 -97.07 40.05 -90.68
CA ASP A 2 -95.73 39.45 -90.61
C ASP A 2 -94.61 40.41 -91.00
N THR A 3 -93.72 40.69 -90.03
CA THR A 3 -92.26 40.55 -90.18
C THR A 3 -91.57 41.25 -88.98
N SER A 4 -90.66 40.65 -88.20
CA SER A 4 -89.96 39.36 -88.30
C SER A 4 -89.05 39.28 -87.04
N THR A 5 -88.96 38.20 -86.26
CA THR A 5 -89.13 36.77 -86.55
C THR A 5 -89.34 36.04 -85.22
N GLY A 6 -90.38 35.28 -84.91
CA GLY A 6 -91.61 34.86 -85.59
C GLY A 6 -92.21 33.79 -84.67
N SER A 7 -93.45 33.84 -84.19
CA SER A 7 -94.70 34.34 -84.76
C SER A 7 -95.59 34.88 -83.60
N ALA A 8 -96.42 35.92 -83.73
CA ALA A 8 -97.63 35.97 -84.56
C ALA A 8 -98.48 34.68 -84.40
N GLN A 9 -99.76 34.67 -84.02
CA GLN A 9 -100.79 35.69 -83.79
C GLN A 9 -101.77 35.15 -82.73
N ALA A 10 -102.04 35.89 -81.66
CA ALA A 10 -103.39 35.94 -81.07
C ALA A 10 -103.71 37.41 -80.95
N ASP A 11 -104.31 37.91 -82.03
CA ASP A 11 -105.13 39.10 -81.96
C ASP A 11 -105.95 39.08 -80.67
N ILE A 12 -106.01 40.26 -80.09
CA ILE A 12 -106.79 40.67 -78.93
C ILE A 12 -108.22 40.11 -79.07
N GLN A 13 -108.69 39.29 -78.14
CA GLN A 13 -110.13 39.01 -77.91
C GLN A 13 -110.24 38.05 -76.69
N GLU A 14 -111.19 38.06 -75.78
CA GLU A 14 -112.21 39.00 -75.28
C GLU A 14 -112.89 38.22 -74.14
N GLY A 15 -113.30 38.91 -73.08
CA GLY A 15 -114.29 38.36 -72.13
C GLY A 15 -113.76 37.43 -71.03
N GLY A 16 -112.93 37.94 -70.12
CA GLY A 16 -112.89 37.45 -68.75
C GLY A 16 -113.90 38.24 -67.92
N ASP A 17 -114.95 37.57 -67.44
CA ASP A 17 -116.05 38.15 -66.66
C ASP A 17 -115.52 39.01 -65.48
N PRO A 18 -115.94 40.28 -65.33
CA PRO A 18 -115.58 41.11 -64.18
C PRO A 18 -115.87 40.46 -62.82
N ALA A 19 -116.81 39.51 -62.73
CA ALA A 19 -117.10 38.78 -61.49
C ALA A 19 -115.89 37.96 -60.97
N GLU A 20 -115.13 37.32 -61.86
CA GLU A 20 -114.00 36.46 -61.44
C GLU A 20 -112.83 37.28 -60.86
N ALA A 21 -112.65 38.52 -61.34
CA ALA A 21 -111.64 39.44 -60.81
C ALA A 21 -111.96 39.89 -59.37
N PHE A 22 -113.23 40.12 -59.05
CA PHE A 22 -113.66 40.50 -57.70
C PHE A 22 -113.51 39.35 -56.70
N ASP A 23 -113.75 38.11 -57.12
CA ASP A 23 -113.61 36.95 -56.24
C ASP A 23 -112.14 36.65 -55.90
N ARG A 24 -111.21 36.83 -56.84
CA ARG A 24 -109.76 36.77 -56.53
C ARG A 24 -109.31 37.85 -55.55
N LEU A 25 -109.81 39.08 -55.71
CA LEU A 25 -109.45 40.17 -54.80
C LEU A 25 -109.96 39.89 -53.37
N ARG A 26 -111.18 39.34 -53.24
CA ARG A 26 -111.75 38.96 -51.95
C ARG A 26 -110.93 37.86 -51.25
N ALA A 27 -110.51 36.84 -52.00
CA ALA A 27 -109.66 35.76 -51.45
C ALA A 27 -108.30 36.25 -50.94
N VAL A 28 -107.69 37.25 -51.61
CA VAL A 28 -106.41 37.84 -51.17
C VAL A 28 -106.56 38.67 -49.90
N ILE A 29 -107.64 39.46 -49.80
CA ILE A 29 -107.93 40.27 -48.61
C ILE A 29 -108.18 39.36 -47.39
N GLU A 30 -108.96 38.28 -47.56
CA GLU A 30 -109.19 37.28 -46.51
C GLU A 30 -107.91 36.51 -46.10
N GLY A 31 -106.91 36.46 -46.99
CA GLY A 31 -105.58 35.94 -46.70
C GLY A 31 -104.75 36.90 -45.84
N GLN A 32 -104.73 38.19 -46.20
CA GLN A 32 -104.00 39.22 -45.45
C GLN A 32 -104.54 39.43 -44.03
N ASP A 33 -105.87 39.38 -43.84
CA ASP A 33 -106.47 39.51 -42.51
C ASP A 33 -106.05 38.36 -41.56
N ARG A 34 -105.84 37.16 -42.11
CA ARG A 34 -105.35 36.01 -41.34
C ARG A 34 -103.89 36.17 -40.90
N GLU A 35 -103.03 36.68 -41.78
CA GLU A 35 -101.62 36.92 -41.44
C GLU A 35 -101.45 38.03 -40.40
N LEU A 36 -102.23 39.12 -40.51
CA LEU A 36 -102.23 40.21 -39.52
C LEU A 36 -102.72 39.74 -38.15
N ALA A 37 -103.72 38.84 -38.10
CA ALA A 37 -104.18 38.25 -36.85
C ALA A 37 -103.09 37.39 -36.16
N LEU A 38 -102.28 36.67 -36.93
CA LEU A 38 -101.18 35.84 -36.41
C LEU A 38 -100.01 36.70 -35.90
N LEU A 39 -99.62 37.74 -36.62
CA LEU A 39 -98.56 38.66 -36.18
C LEU A 39 -98.95 39.42 -34.92
N ARG A 40 -100.21 39.89 -34.83
CA ARG A 40 -100.71 40.57 -33.64
C ARG A 40 -100.66 39.65 -32.42
N ARG A 41 -101.06 38.38 -32.59
CA ARG A 41 -100.99 37.39 -31.49
C ARG A 41 -99.56 37.02 -31.09
N ALA A 42 -98.63 36.97 -32.05
CA ALA A 42 -97.21 36.72 -31.76
C ALA A 42 -96.55 37.90 -31.02
N VAL A 43 -96.87 39.15 -31.39
CA VAL A 43 -96.38 40.36 -30.71
C VAL A 43 -97.00 40.50 -29.32
N GLU A 44 -98.30 40.24 -29.17
CA GLU A 44 -98.95 40.19 -27.85
C GLU A 44 -98.36 39.08 -26.97
N GLY A 45 -98.00 37.92 -27.55
CA GLY A 45 -97.28 36.85 -26.85
C GLY A 45 -95.88 37.24 -26.38
N LEU A 46 -95.07 37.87 -27.25
CA LEU A 46 -93.72 38.32 -26.90
C LEU A 46 -93.72 39.48 -25.88
N ALA A 47 -94.72 40.37 -25.96
CA ALA A 47 -94.90 41.45 -25.01
C ALA A 47 -95.33 40.93 -23.62
N ALA A 48 -96.18 39.90 -23.58
CA ALA A 48 -96.56 39.23 -22.34
C ALA A 48 -95.39 38.49 -21.68
N GLU A 49 -94.53 37.85 -22.48
CA GLU A 49 -93.31 37.18 -21.99
C GLU A 49 -92.31 38.19 -21.39
N ARG A 50 -92.14 39.35 -22.05
CA ARG A 50 -91.18 40.38 -21.62
C ARG A 50 -91.64 41.16 -20.38
N ALA A 51 -92.95 41.24 -20.14
CA ALA A 51 -93.50 41.79 -18.89
C ALA A 51 -93.21 40.91 -17.66
N HIS A 52 -92.79 39.66 -17.88
CA HIS A 52 -92.50 38.68 -16.84
C HIS A 52 -90.99 38.42 -16.61
N ILE A 53 -90.10 39.16 -17.27
CA ILE A 53 -88.65 39.07 -17.04
C ILE A 53 -88.28 39.93 -15.84
N ASP A 54 -88.21 39.29 -14.68
CA ASP A 54 -87.60 39.86 -13.47
C ASP A 54 -86.08 39.88 -13.66
N VAL A 55 -85.48 41.08 -13.74
CA VAL A 55 -84.03 41.23 -13.87
C VAL A 55 -83.41 40.96 -12.49
N PRO A 56 -82.62 39.89 -12.31
CA PRO A 56 -82.06 39.58 -11.00
C PRO A 56 -81.10 40.68 -10.54
N ASP A 57 -81.25 41.15 -9.30
CA ASP A 57 -80.36 42.16 -8.73
C ASP A 57 -78.98 41.54 -8.40
N TYR A 58 -77.97 41.85 -9.23
CA TYR A 58 -76.60 41.38 -9.06
C TYR A 58 -75.73 42.29 -8.18
N SER A 59 -76.29 43.39 -7.63
CA SER A 59 -75.54 44.36 -6.82
C SER A 59 -74.89 43.71 -5.59
N GLU A 60 -75.58 42.77 -4.94
CA GLU A 60 -75.06 42.04 -3.78
C GLU A 60 -73.88 41.13 -4.15
N THR A 61 -73.95 40.47 -5.31
CA THR A 61 -72.91 39.56 -5.78
C THR A 61 -71.66 40.33 -6.23
N LEU A 62 -71.84 41.47 -6.91
CA LEU A 62 -70.76 42.40 -7.25
C LEU A 62 -70.11 43.00 -6.00
N GLY A 63 -70.91 43.37 -4.99
CA GLY A 63 -70.40 43.85 -3.70
C GLY A 63 -69.53 42.82 -2.98
N ARG A 64 -69.94 41.54 -3.00
CA ARG A 64 -69.13 40.43 -2.45
C ARG A 64 -67.83 40.20 -3.21
N MET A 65 -67.82 40.33 -4.55
CA MET A 65 -66.59 40.23 -5.33
C MET A 65 -65.63 41.38 -5.05
N GLN A 66 -66.14 42.61 -4.94
CA GLN A 66 -65.34 43.79 -4.59
C GLN A 66 -64.66 43.61 -3.22
N GLN A 67 -65.40 43.15 -2.19
CA GLN A 67 -64.82 42.83 -0.88
C GLN A 67 -63.73 41.76 -0.95
N GLY A 68 -63.89 40.74 -1.81
CA GLY A 68 -62.86 39.72 -2.02
C GLY A 68 -61.57 40.27 -2.63
N VAL A 69 -61.68 41.23 -3.55
CA VAL A 69 -60.54 41.92 -4.17
C VAL A 69 -59.83 42.80 -3.14
N ASP A 70 -60.57 43.58 -2.37
CA ASP A 70 -60.01 44.47 -1.34
C ASP A 70 -59.26 43.67 -0.26
N ALA A 71 -59.86 42.57 0.23
CA ALA A 71 -59.21 41.68 1.20
C ALA A 71 -57.92 41.02 0.65
N THR A 72 -57.85 40.79 -0.66
CA THR A 72 -56.65 40.24 -1.31
C THR A 72 -55.57 41.31 -1.46
N ALA A 73 -55.96 42.54 -1.80
CA ALA A 73 -55.04 43.68 -1.87
C ALA A 73 -54.39 43.97 -0.51
N ASP A 74 -55.18 43.94 0.57
CA ASP A 74 -54.67 44.14 1.93
C ASP A 74 -53.66 43.06 2.34
N ARG A 75 -53.93 41.79 2.02
CA ARG A 75 -52.99 40.68 2.31
C ARG A 75 -51.66 40.85 1.56
N ILE A 76 -51.71 41.28 0.30
CA ILE A 76 -50.50 41.53 -0.49
C ILE A 76 -49.70 42.70 0.09
N ALA A 77 -50.38 43.76 0.55
CA ALA A 77 -49.73 44.90 1.19
C ALA A 77 -49.00 44.49 2.48
N VAL A 78 -49.63 43.66 3.33
CA VAL A 78 -49.00 43.13 4.55
C VAL A 78 -47.78 42.27 4.24
N ILE A 79 -47.86 41.39 3.24
CA ILE A 79 -46.73 40.54 2.84
C ILE A 79 -45.56 41.41 2.35
N ASN A 80 -45.84 42.46 1.58
CA ASN A 80 -44.81 43.37 1.08
C ASN A 80 -44.10 44.11 2.23
N ASP A 81 -44.85 44.63 3.22
CA ASP A 81 -44.26 45.30 4.40
C ASP A 81 -43.38 44.34 5.23
N VAL A 82 -43.79 43.08 5.39
CA VAL A 82 -42.99 42.05 6.08
C VAL A 82 -41.70 41.73 5.32
N ILE A 83 -41.77 41.60 3.99
CA ILE A 83 -40.60 41.32 3.15
C ILE A 83 -39.63 42.51 3.19
N ALA A 84 -40.14 43.74 3.05
CA ALA A 84 -39.34 44.97 3.09
C ALA A 84 -38.62 45.18 4.43
N ARG A 85 -39.19 44.67 5.53
CA ARG A 85 -38.59 44.74 6.88
C ARG A 85 -37.73 43.53 7.25
N SER A 86 -37.64 42.50 6.40
CA SER A 86 -36.91 41.28 6.74
C SER A 86 -35.38 41.50 6.62
N PRO A 87 -34.60 41.32 7.71
CA PRO A 87 -33.13 41.51 7.71
C PRO A 87 -32.39 40.42 6.94
N ALA A 88 -33.09 39.40 6.43
CA ALA A 88 -32.53 38.36 5.57
C ALA A 88 -32.08 38.90 4.20
N LEU A 89 -32.63 40.03 3.75
CA LEU A 89 -32.21 40.71 2.51
C LEU A 89 -31.03 41.69 2.73
N ALA A 90 -30.61 41.94 3.97
CA ALA A 90 -29.48 42.81 4.28
C ALA A 90 -28.12 42.07 4.26
N MET A 91 -28.11 40.74 4.32
CA MET A 91 -26.92 39.93 4.01
C MET A 91 -26.94 39.59 2.53
N THR A 92 -26.12 40.30 1.75
CA THR A 92 -25.98 39.98 0.33
C THR A 92 -25.28 38.61 0.17
N PRO A 93 -25.66 37.82 -0.85
CA PRO A 93 -25.01 36.54 -1.14
C PRO A 93 -23.49 36.68 -1.35
N GLU A 94 -23.00 37.84 -1.78
CA GLU A 94 -21.58 38.20 -1.87
C GLU A 94 -20.89 38.23 -0.49
N GLN A 95 -21.56 38.72 0.56
CA GLN A 95 -20.99 38.74 1.91
C GLN A 95 -20.92 37.35 2.53
N ILE A 96 -21.91 36.49 2.25
CA ILE A 96 -21.92 35.10 2.70
C ILE A 96 -20.79 34.31 2.02
N THR A 97 -20.63 34.46 0.71
CA THR A 97 -19.54 33.82 -0.04
C THR A 97 -18.16 34.34 0.37
N GLN A 98 -18.00 35.64 0.63
CA GLN A 98 -16.75 36.18 1.18
C GLN A 98 -16.41 35.61 2.56
N ARG A 99 -17.40 35.46 3.45
CA ARG A 99 -17.17 34.86 4.79
C ARG A 99 -16.81 33.38 4.68
N ILE A 100 -17.45 32.63 3.79
CA ILE A 100 -17.12 31.22 3.53
C ILE A 100 -15.71 31.10 2.93
N ALA A 101 -15.34 31.96 1.98
CA ALA A 101 -14.01 31.98 1.39
C ALA A 101 -12.93 32.36 2.43
N ALA A 102 -13.20 33.36 3.28
CA ALA A 102 -12.30 33.77 4.35
C ALA A 102 -12.12 32.65 5.39
N ALA A 103 -13.21 32.08 5.88
CA ALA A 103 -13.19 30.95 6.83
C ALA A 103 -12.52 29.71 6.23
N GLY A 104 -12.80 29.38 4.97
CA GLY A 104 -12.16 28.30 4.24
C GLY A 104 -10.66 28.53 4.05
N SER A 105 -10.25 29.77 3.75
CA SER A 105 -8.83 30.12 3.61
C SER A 105 -8.08 30.07 4.95
N ALA A 106 -8.73 30.42 6.06
CA ALA A 106 -8.15 30.33 7.40
C ALA A 106 -7.98 28.86 7.82
N ALA A 107 -9.02 28.04 7.67
CA ALA A 107 -8.98 26.60 7.95
C ALA A 107 -7.92 25.89 7.10
N ARG A 108 -7.80 26.23 5.80
CA ARG A 108 -6.76 25.66 4.93
C ARG A 108 -5.34 26.05 5.32
N ARG A 109 -5.11 27.24 5.89
CA ARG A 109 -3.77 27.64 6.37
C ARG A 109 -3.36 26.84 7.59
N GLU A 110 -4.30 26.59 8.51
CA GLU A 110 -4.05 25.74 9.68
C GLU A 110 -3.77 24.28 9.27
N ASP A 111 -4.56 23.73 8.34
CA ASP A 111 -4.31 22.41 7.75
C ASP A 111 -2.94 22.35 7.07
N GLN A 112 -2.57 23.37 6.29
CA GLN A 112 -1.28 23.44 5.62
C GLN A 112 -0.12 23.51 6.62
N ALA A 113 -0.25 24.29 7.69
CA ALA A 113 0.75 24.38 8.75
C ALA A 113 0.91 23.04 9.49
N ALA A 114 -0.19 22.36 9.80
CA ALA A 114 -0.18 21.03 10.40
C ALA A 114 0.46 19.99 9.47
N LEU A 115 0.09 19.99 8.18
CA LEU A 115 0.66 19.09 7.17
C LEU A 115 2.16 19.32 6.95
N THR A 116 2.62 20.57 6.93
CA THR A 116 4.07 20.85 6.79
C THR A 116 4.86 20.38 8.01
N THR A 117 4.30 20.54 9.22
CA THR A 117 4.91 20.03 10.45
C THR A 117 4.95 18.50 10.46
N ALA A 118 3.85 17.85 10.07
CA ALA A 118 3.78 16.39 9.95
C ALA A 118 4.76 15.85 8.90
N ARG A 119 4.88 16.50 7.74
CA ARG A 119 5.86 16.14 6.70
C ARG A 119 7.29 16.26 7.21
N LYS A 120 7.63 17.37 7.89
CA LYS A 120 8.95 17.52 8.50
C LYS A 120 9.24 16.42 9.52
N GLY A 121 8.28 16.10 10.39
CA GLY A 121 8.42 15.01 11.34
C GLY A 121 8.64 13.64 10.67
N MET A 122 7.93 13.37 9.57
CA MET A 122 8.13 12.16 8.76
C MET A 122 9.49 12.14 8.04
N ASP A 123 9.93 13.26 7.49
CA ASP A 123 11.23 13.38 6.82
C ASP A 123 12.38 13.20 7.82
N ASP A 124 12.27 13.79 9.01
CA ASP A 124 13.27 13.66 10.07
C ASP A 124 13.32 12.22 10.62
N ALA A 125 12.16 11.61 10.89
CA ALA A 125 12.09 10.20 11.28
C ALA A 125 12.66 9.27 10.20
N THR A 126 12.39 9.54 8.92
CA THR A 126 12.92 8.76 7.81
C THR A 126 14.44 8.90 7.71
N ARG A 127 15.01 10.10 7.92
CA ARG A 127 16.45 10.32 7.95
C ARG A 127 17.12 9.60 9.12
N GLU A 128 16.52 9.66 10.30
CA GLU A 128 17.01 8.99 11.49
C GLU A 128 17.02 7.46 11.29
N LEU A 129 15.90 6.90 10.79
CA LEU A 129 15.80 5.48 10.43
C LEU A 129 16.81 5.08 9.35
N HIS A 130 17.00 5.91 8.30
CA HIS A 130 18.03 5.65 7.30
C HIS A 130 19.44 5.65 7.90
N GLY A 131 19.74 6.55 8.84
CA GLY A 131 20.99 6.59 9.57
C GLY A 131 21.23 5.31 10.39
N TYR A 132 20.22 4.85 11.12
CA TYR A 132 20.29 3.61 11.89
C TYR A 132 20.40 2.35 11.00
N VAL A 133 19.66 2.28 9.89
CA VAL A 133 19.72 1.13 8.97
C VAL A 133 21.06 1.07 8.22
N VAL A 134 21.58 2.22 7.77
CA VAL A 134 22.88 2.28 7.08
C VAL A 134 24.01 1.96 8.05
N SER A 135 23.96 2.45 9.29
CA SER A 135 24.97 2.13 10.32
C SER A 135 24.93 0.66 10.75
N ALA A 136 23.73 0.09 10.95
CA ALA A 136 23.58 -1.33 11.28
C ALA A 136 24.09 -2.24 10.16
N ARG A 137 23.71 -1.97 8.91
CA ARG A 137 24.17 -2.75 7.75
C ARG A 137 25.69 -2.66 7.54
N ARG A 138 26.28 -1.48 7.81
CA ARG A 138 27.73 -1.30 7.75
C ARG A 138 28.45 -1.99 8.91
N GLY A 139 27.79 -2.16 10.06
CA GLY A 139 28.29 -2.93 11.20
C GLY A 139 28.42 -4.42 10.88
N ASP A 140 27.38 -5.02 10.31
CA ASP A 140 27.36 -6.45 9.98
C ASP A 140 28.37 -6.83 8.89
N GLU A 141 28.47 -6.02 7.82
CA GLU A 141 29.46 -6.26 6.77
C GLU A 141 30.90 -6.09 7.27
N GLN A 142 31.17 -5.09 8.10
CA GLN A 142 32.48 -4.92 8.74
C GLN A 142 32.80 -6.06 9.69
N ASN A 143 31.85 -6.48 10.53
CA ASN A 143 32.06 -7.57 11.47
C ASN A 143 32.32 -8.89 10.73
N ARG A 144 31.65 -9.12 9.60
CA ARG A 144 31.91 -10.28 8.74
C ARG A 144 33.31 -10.24 8.12
N TRP A 145 33.75 -9.08 7.63
CA TRP A 145 35.12 -8.92 7.11
C TRP A 145 36.17 -9.10 8.21
N LEU A 146 35.94 -8.56 9.41
CA LEU A 146 36.80 -8.77 10.57
C LEU A 146 36.85 -10.24 10.99
N ALA A 147 35.71 -10.93 10.98
CA ALA A 147 35.64 -12.36 11.27
C ALA A 147 36.44 -13.17 10.23
N PHE A 148 36.30 -12.88 8.93
CA PHE A 148 37.11 -13.53 7.90
C PHE A 148 38.60 -13.22 8.03
N ALA A 149 38.97 -11.97 8.33
CA ALA A 149 40.36 -11.59 8.57
C ALA A 149 40.93 -12.32 9.79
N ALA A 150 40.17 -12.44 10.87
CA ALA A 150 40.57 -13.17 12.07
C ALA A 150 40.75 -14.67 11.79
N ILE A 151 39.78 -15.31 11.13
CA ILE A 151 39.85 -16.74 10.78
C ILE A 151 41.02 -16.99 9.83
N SER A 152 41.17 -16.19 8.78
CA SER A 152 42.27 -16.35 7.83
C SER A 152 43.63 -16.13 8.49
N GLY A 153 43.75 -15.15 9.41
CA GLY A 153 44.97 -14.95 10.19
C GLY A 153 45.34 -16.16 11.05
N VAL A 154 44.36 -16.77 11.73
CA VAL A 154 44.58 -18.00 12.52
C VAL A 154 45.00 -19.17 11.62
N VAL A 155 44.29 -19.39 10.51
CA VAL A 155 44.59 -20.47 9.56
C VAL A 155 45.98 -20.30 8.96
N LEU A 156 46.33 -19.09 8.52
CA LEU A 156 47.67 -18.79 7.99
C LEU A 156 48.75 -18.96 9.07
N GLY A 157 48.49 -18.54 10.31
CA GLY A 157 49.41 -18.74 11.42
C GLY A 157 49.69 -20.22 11.71
N ILE A 158 48.64 -21.06 11.74
CA ILE A 158 48.77 -22.52 11.91
C ILE A 158 49.55 -23.12 10.74
N MET A 159 49.23 -22.73 9.50
CA MET A 159 49.91 -23.22 8.30
C MET A 159 51.40 -22.86 8.33
N LEU A 160 51.73 -21.61 8.65
CA LEU A 160 53.11 -21.15 8.78
C LEU A 160 53.84 -21.91 9.90
N TRP A 161 53.21 -22.12 11.05
CA TRP A 161 53.81 -22.89 12.14
C TRP A 161 54.05 -24.36 11.77
N ALA A 162 53.12 -25.00 11.05
CA ALA A 162 53.27 -26.39 10.62
C ALA A 162 54.45 -26.56 9.65
N VAL A 163 54.65 -25.60 8.73
CA VAL A 163 55.73 -25.64 7.74
C VAL A 163 57.07 -25.23 8.35
N PHE A 164 57.09 -24.13 9.10
CA PHE A 164 58.32 -23.51 9.56
C PHE A 164 58.70 -23.86 11.00
N GLY A 165 57.80 -24.39 11.81
CA GLY A 165 58.05 -24.67 13.24
C GLY A 165 59.24 -25.60 13.45
N GLY A 166 59.39 -26.63 12.61
CA GLY A 166 60.54 -27.52 12.65
C GLY A 166 61.85 -26.90 12.16
N ALA A 167 61.80 -25.93 11.23
CA ALA A 167 62.98 -25.22 10.75
C ALA A 167 63.44 -24.19 11.80
N LEU A 168 62.49 -23.43 12.37
CA LEU A 168 62.74 -22.53 13.49
C LEU A 168 63.33 -23.27 14.68
N ALA A 169 62.81 -24.46 15.01
CA ALA A 169 63.35 -25.26 16.11
C ALA A 169 64.81 -25.66 15.91
N ARG A 170 65.23 -25.93 14.67
CA ARG A 170 66.63 -26.30 14.34
C ARG A 170 67.57 -25.12 14.15
N ALA A 171 67.02 -23.93 13.87
CA ALA A 171 67.81 -22.70 13.73
C ALA A 171 68.12 -22.01 15.06
N THR A 172 67.60 -22.53 16.18
CA THR A 172 67.89 -21.99 17.50
C THR A 172 69.28 -22.39 18.01
N PRO A 173 69.92 -21.57 18.88
CA PRO A 173 71.21 -21.92 19.48
C PRO A 173 71.16 -23.23 20.27
N ASP A 174 72.24 -24.02 20.22
CA ASP A 174 72.33 -25.32 20.89
C ASP A 174 72.11 -25.26 22.40
N SER A 175 72.41 -24.12 23.04
CA SER A 175 72.17 -23.90 24.47
C SER A 175 70.69 -24.01 24.87
N TRP A 176 69.76 -23.78 23.92
CA TRP A 176 68.34 -23.76 24.20
C TRP A 176 67.70 -25.15 24.20
N ARG A 177 68.34 -26.14 23.54
CA ARG A 177 67.87 -27.54 23.42
C ARG A 177 66.38 -27.66 23.09
N TRP A 178 65.94 -26.76 22.23
CA TRP A 178 64.55 -26.61 21.84
C TRP A 178 64.00 -27.85 21.11
N PRO A 179 64.71 -28.46 20.14
CA PRO A 179 64.20 -29.66 19.47
C PRO A 179 64.08 -30.86 20.43
N GLU A 180 65.03 -31.06 21.34
CA GLU A 180 64.96 -32.14 22.33
C GLU A 180 63.83 -31.93 23.33
N SER A 181 63.64 -30.69 23.80
CA SER A 181 62.55 -30.34 24.71
C SER A 181 61.18 -30.48 24.04
N MET A 182 61.07 -30.10 22.78
CA MET A 182 59.85 -30.27 21.99
C MET A 182 59.53 -31.75 21.80
N ALA A 183 60.51 -32.56 21.38
CA ALA A 183 60.33 -34.00 21.20
C ALA A 183 59.92 -34.71 22.51
N ALA A 184 60.57 -34.37 23.63
CA ALA A 184 60.23 -34.90 24.95
C ALA A 184 58.77 -34.59 25.35
N ARG A 185 58.32 -33.34 25.12
CA ARG A 185 56.93 -32.93 25.38
C ARG A 185 55.93 -33.63 24.45
N THR A 186 56.24 -33.75 23.15
CA THR A 186 55.39 -34.46 22.19
C THR A 186 55.25 -35.94 22.54
N LEU A 187 56.31 -36.56 23.07
CA LEU A 187 56.32 -37.96 23.50
C LEU A 187 55.76 -38.18 24.92
N GLY A 188 55.43 -37.09 25.63
CA GLY A 188 54.71 -37.11 26.92
C GLY A 188 55.59 -37.38 28.14
N GLY A 189 56.89 -37.05 28.11
CA GLY A 189 57.78 -37.38 29.21
C GLY A 189 59.10 -36.60 29.23
N THR A 190 60.06 -37.12 29.98
CA THR A 190 61.44 -36.61 29.98
C THR A 190 62.12 -36.94 28.65
N ALA A 191 63.24 -36.26 28.35
CA ALA A 191 64.03 -36.57 27.15
C ALA A 191 64.44 -38.06 27.08
N TRP A 192 64.73 -38.68 28.23
CA TRP A 192 65.06 -40.09 28.32
C TRP A 192 63.86 -40.99 27.98
N GLU A 193 62.68 -40.69 28.51
CA GLU A 193 61.46 -41.45 28.25
C GLU A 193 61.05 -41.34 26.77
N GLY A 194 61.17 -40.14 26.19
CA GLY A 194 60.96 -39.92 24.76
C GLY A 194 61.93 -40.73 23.91
N ALA A 195 63.23 -40.70 24.23
CA ALA A 195 64.25 -41.47 23.51
C ALA A 195 63.97 -42.98 23.58
N ARG A 196 63.65 -43.50 24.77
CA ARG A 196 63.26 -44.91 24.95
C ARG A 196 62.07 -45.27 24.07
N ARG A 197 60.99 -44.48 24.13
CA ARG A 197 59.76 -44.73 23.36
C ARG A 197 60.00 -44.72 21.85
N LEU A 198 60.85 -43.81 21.36
CA LEU A 198 61.21 -43.74 19.94
C LEU A 198 62.08 -44.93 19.51
N ALA A 199 63.07 -45.28 20.33
CA ALA A 199 63.97 -46.40 20.06
C ALA A 199 63.25 -47.75 20.07
N THR A 200 62.29 -47.96 20.98
CA THR A 200 61.50 -49.20 21.00
C THR A 200 60.45 -49.26 19.89
N ALA A 201 59.92 -48.12 19.43
CA ALA A 201 58.91 -48.09 18.38
C ALA A 201 59.40 -48.58 17.01
N ASN A 202 60.68 -48.41 16.68
CA ASN A 202 61.24 -48.77 15.37
C ASN A 202 62.45 -49.71 15.45
N GLY A 203 62.69 -50.33 16.61
CA GLY A 203 63.90 -51.13 16.83
C GLY A 203 64.00 -51.72 18.23
N SER A 204 62.94 -52.36 18.73
CA SER A 204 62.92 -52.98 20.06
C SER A 204 64.11 -53.92 20.29
N ASP A 205 64.48 -54.73 19.29
CA ASP A 205 65.59 -55.67 19.42
C ASP A 205 66.95 -54.98 19.51
N THR A 206 67.13 -53.90 18.75
CA THR A 206 68.36 -53.10 18.79
C THR A 206 68.47 -52.36 20.13
N TRP A 207 67.35 -51.79 20.60
CA TRP A 207 67.27 -51.18 21.93
C TRP A 207 67.57 -52.18 23.04
N ASN A 208 66.95 -53.36 22.99
CA ASN A 208 67.16 -54.43 23.97
C ASN A 208 68.61 -54.92 23.97
N ALA A 209 69.24 -55.05 22.80
CA ALA A 209 70.66 -55.40 22.67
C ALA A 209 71.58 -54.33 23.29
N MET A 210 71.30 -53.05 23.05
CA MET A 210 72.02 -51.94 23.67
C MET A 210 71.87 -51.95 25.19
N VAL A 211 70.65 -52.12 25.71
CA VAL A 211 70.37 -52.21 27.15
C VAL A 211 71.06 -53.42 27.77
N ALA A 212 71.02 -54.59 27.12
CA ALA A 212 71.70 -55.79 27.57
C ALA A 212 73.22 -55.58 27.67
N GLY A 213 73.83 -54.93 26.66
CA GLY A 213 75.22 -54.53 26.70
C GLY A 213 75.55 -53.60 27.87
N ALA A 214 74.69 -52.60 28.13
CA ALA A 214 74.86 -51.68 29.24
C ALA A 214 74.77 -52.38 30.62
N VAL A 215 73.82 -53.30 30.80
CA VAL A 215 73.67 -54.09 32.04
C VAL A 215 74.88 -55.00 32.29
N ILE A 216 75.37 -55.67 31.23
CA ILE A 216 76.60 -56.47 31.31
C ILE A 216 77.80 -55.58 31.63
N GLY A 217 77.87 -54.40 31.01
CA GLY A 217 78.93 -53.40 31.25
C GLY A 217 78.99 -52.94 32.70
N GLN A 218 77.85 -52.54 33.28
CA GLN A 218 77.76 -52.12 34.68
C GLN A 218 78.20 -53.24 35.66
N GLY A 219 77.85 -54.49 35.37
CA GLY A 219 78.29 -55.63 36.17
C GLY A 219 79.79 -55.95 36.08
N ASN A 220 80.49 -55.38 35.09
CA ASN A 220 81.88 -55.70 34.75
C ASN A 220 82.78 -54.46 34.59
N GLU A 221 82.35 -53.28 35.06
CA GLU A 221 82.98 -51.98 34.80
C GLU A 221 84.50 -52.00 35.04
N ALA A 222 84.92 -52.42 36.24
CA ALA A 222 86.35 -52.47 36.58
C ALA A 222 87.16 -53.46 35.71
N ALA A 223 86.56 -54.57 35.27
CA ALA A 223 87.23 -55.53 34.39
C ALA A 223 87.36 -54.97 32.98
N LEU A 224 86.29 -54.39 32.44
CA LEU A 224 86.27 -53.75 31.13
C LEU A 224 87.25 -52.58 31.05
N GLU A 225 87.32 -51.72 32.07
CA GLU A 225 88.30 -50.63 32.10
C GLU A 225 89.74 -51.14 32.05
N ARG A 226 90.08 -52.18 32.81
CA ARG A 226 91.44 -52.75 32.78
C ARG A 226 91.76 -53.33 31.41
N CYS A 227 90.81 -54.06 30.82
CA CYS A 227 90.96 -54.60 29.48
C CYS A 227 91.10 -53.49 28.43
N GLN A 228 90.33 -52.41 28.54
CA GLN A 228 90.43 -51.25 27.65
C GLN A 228 91.79 -50.56 27.78
N ARG A 229 92.29 -50.36 29.01
CA ARG A 229 93.63 -49.81 29.25
C ARG A 229 94.73 -50.70 28.65
N ALA A 230 94.60 -52.03 28.78
CA ALA A 230 95.54 -52.98 28.20
C ALA A 230 95.49 -52.97 26.66
N ALA A 231 94.30 -52.97 26.06
CA ALA A 231 94.12 -52.87 24.61
C ALA A 231 94.69 -51.57 24.05
N ASN A 232 94.38 -50.43 24.67
CA ASN A 232 94.90 -49.12 24.26
C ASN A 232 96.43 -49.05 24.37
N LYS A 233 97.02 -49.68 25.39
CA LYS A 233 98.48 -49.72 25.58
C LYS A 233 99.16 -50.63 24.55
N ALA A 234 98.51 -51.73 24.17
CA ALA A 234 99.04 -52.67 23.18
C ALA A 234 98.76 -52.24 21.72
N GLY A 235 97.79 -51.36 21.50
CA GLY A 235 97.32 -51.00 20.16
C GLY A 235 96.56 -52.13 19.45
N GLU A 236 96.23 -53.21 20.16
CA GLU A 236 95.64 -54.42 19.64
C GLU A 236 94.39 -54.83 20.44
N PRO A 237 93.45 -55.57 19.83
CA PRO A 237 92.28 -56.10 20.55
C PRO A 237 92.68 -57.01 21.72
N ALA A 238 92.25 -56.67 22.94
CA ALA A 238 92.50 -57.49 24.13
C ALA A 238 91.35 -58.47 24.39
N ARG A 239 91.68 -59.72 24.74
CA ARG A 239 90.70 -60.70 25.24
C ARG A 239 90.36 -60.37 26.70
N CYS A 240 89.08 -60.15 26.99
CA CYS A 240 88.60 -59.83 28.32
C CYS A 240 87.64 -60.91 28.83
N THR A 241 87.83 -61.35 30.08
CA THR A 241 86.89 -62.27 30.74
C THR A 241 85.85 -61.45 31.50
N ILE A 242 84.60 -61.57 31.08
CA ILE A 242 83.46 -60.92 31.73
C ILE A 242 82.59 -61.94 32.46
N ARG A 243 81.89 -61.49 33.51
CA ARG A 243 80.90 -62.27 34.24
C ARG A 243 79.51 -61.92 33.73
N ILE A 244 78.79 -62.92 33.24
CA ILE A 244 77.40 -62.77 32.80
C ILE A 244 76.51 -63.36 33.91
N LYS A 245 75.52 -62.59 34.35
CA LYS A 245 74.51 -63.09 35.30
C LYS A 245 73.44 -63.88 34.54
N PRO A 246 72.88 -64.96 35.10
CA PRO A 246 71.80 -65.69 34.47
C PRO A 246 70.53 -64.85 34.36
N ASP A 247 69.77 -65.03 33.27
CA ASP A 247 68.45 -64.42 33.07
C ASP A 247 67.47 -64.96 34.13
N GLY A 248 66.94 -64.10 35.00
CA GLY A 248 66.00 -64.47 36.06
C GLY A 248 64.59 -64.89 35.61
N ARG A 249 64.38 -65.26 34.33
CA ARG A 249 63.06 -65.65 33.79
C ARG A 249 62.78 -67.14 33.97
N GLY A 250 62.97 -67.65 35.17
CA GLY A 250 62.73 -69.05 35.50
C GLY A 250 62.70 -69.30 36.99
N THR A 251 61.63 -68.84 37.66
CA THR A 251 60.99 -69.50 38.81
C THR A 251 59.72 -68.70 39.14
N GLY A 252 58.59 -69.21 38.66
CA GLY A 252 57.25 -68.75 38.98
C GLY A 252 56.32 -69.95 38.82
N GLU A 253 56.52 -70.91 39.72
CA GLU A 253 55.54 -71.93 40.08
C GLU A 253 54.91 -71.49 41.41
#